data_AF-A0A2V5HVV4-F1
#
_entry.id   AF-A0A2V5HVV4-F1
#
_cell.length_a   1.000
_cell.length_b   1.000
_cell.length_c   1.000
_cell.angle_alpha   90.00
_cell.angle_beta   90.00
_cell.angle_gamma   90.00
#
_symmetry.space_group_name_H-M   'P 1'
#
loop_
_entity.id
_entity.type
_entity.pdbx_description
1 polymer ?
#
loop_
_entity_poly.entity_id
_entity_poly.type
_entity_poly.pdbx_seq_one_letter_code
_entity_poly.pdbx_strand_id
1 'polypeptide(L)'
;MSKSLSILCFGNSLTAGYYNWGLGYHPYAWKLEERLKAAFSTHTIRIDVDGLPGDLVNSPPGRFLPRLEQKCKPPSVRHSLPASVLHR
;
A
#
# COMPACT_ATOMS: atom_id res chain seq x y z
N MET A 1 18.47 9.36 -15.73
CA MET A 1 17.39 9.41 -14.72
C MET A 1 16.91 7.99 -14.48
N SER A 2 17.14 7.41 -13.29
CA SER A 2 16.52 6.12 -12.92
C SER A 2 15.02 6.32 -12.78
N LYS A 3 14.22 5.50 -13.46
CA LYS A 3 12.76 5.55 -13.32
C LYS A 3 12.36 4.90 -12.00
N SER A 4 11.48 5.54 -11.24
CA SER A 4 10.93 4.96 -10.00
C SER A 4 9.61 4.25 -10.31
N LEU A 5 9.43 3.07 -9.75
CA LEU A 5 8.18 2.31 -9.81
C LEU A 5 7.77 1.93 -8.38
N SER A 6 6.62 2.45 -7.95
CA SER A 6 6.01 2.12 -6.66
C SER A 6 4.77 1.26 -6.90
N ILE A 7 4.69 0.10 -6.25
CA ILE A 7 3.59 -0.86 -6.39
C ILE A 7 2.96 -1.08 -5.02
N LEU A 8 1.65 -0.96 -4.93
CA LEU A 8 0.87 -1.36 -3.76
C LEU A 8 0.23 -2.72 -4.02
N CYS A 9 0.70 -3.77 -3.34
CA CYS A 9 0.05 -5.07 -3.28
C CYS A 9 -1.08 -5.00 -2.24
N PHE A 10 -2.30 -4.72 -2.70
CA PHE A 10 -3.49 -4.55 -1.87
C PHE A 10 -4.42 -5.75 -1.98
N GLY A 11 -5.02 -6.20 -0.89
CA GLY A 11 -6.00 -7.29 -0.93
C GLY A 11 -6.29 -7.90 0.42
N ASN A 12 -6.50 -9.22 0.43
CA ASN A 12 -6.91 -9.96 1.60
C ASN A 12 -5.77 -10.83 2.19
N SER A 13 -6.13 -11.94 2.83
CA SER A 13 -5.21 -12.93 3.43
C SER A 13 -4.12 -13.42 2.46
N LEU A 14 -4.45 -13.67 1.18
CA LEU A 14 -3.49 -14.15 0.20
C LEU A 14 -2.43 -13.09 -0.12
N THR A 15 -2.85 -11.83 -0.22
CA THR A 15 -1.92 -10.70 -0.39
C THR A 15 -1.04 -10.51 0.84
N ALA A 16 -1.59 -10.69 2.03
CA ALA A 16 -0.82 -10.67 3.29
C ALA A 16 0.17 -11.84 3.37
N GLY A 17 -0.01 -12.89 2.57
CA GLY A 17 0.78 -14.11 2.64
C GLY A 17 0.40 -15.02 3.81
N TYR A 18 -0.86 -14.95 4.25
CA TYR A 18 -1.37 -15.77 5.36
C TYR A 18 -1.10 -17.26 5.12
N TYR A 19 -0.42 -17.92 6.06
CA TYR A 19 -0.21 -19.36 6.07
C TYR A 19 -0.25 -19.90 7.52
N ASN A 20 -0.21 -21.23 7.67
CA ASN A 20 -0.20 -21.91 8.98
C ASN A 20 -1.29 -21.39 9.94
N TRP A 21 -2.53 -21.32 9.46
CA TRP A 21 -3.68 -20.83 10.26
C TRP A 21 -3.47 -19.43 10.86
N GLY A 22 -2.64 -18.58 10.22
CA GLY A 22 -2.40 -17.20 10.64
C GLY A 22 -1.27 -17.04 11.64
N LEU A 23 -0.57 -18.13 11.95
CA LEU A 23 0.65 -18.10 12.75
C LEU A 23 1.86 -17.58 11.96
N GLY A 24 1.72 -17.39 10.65
CA GLY A 24 2.77 -16.83 9.81
C GLY A 24 2.24 -16.08 8.60
N TYR A 25 3.10 -15.18 8.09
CA TYR A 25 2.86 -14.39 6.88
C TYR A 25 4.09 -14.45 5.97
N HIS A 26 3.88 -14.81 4.71
CA HIS A 26 4.89 -14.82 3.65
C HIS A 26 4.30 -14.23 2.36
N PRO A 27 4.22 -12.88 2.25
CA PRO A 27 3.62 -12.21 1.11
C PRO A 27 4.27 -12.60 -0.22
N TYR A 28 3.47 -12.79 -1.27
CA TYR A 28 4.01 -13.01 -2.63
C TYR A 28 4.82 -11.79 -3.13
N ALA A 29 4.53 -10.61 -2.57
CA ALA A 29 5.16 -9.34 -2.91
C ALA A 29 6.69 -9.36 -2.76
N TRP A 30 7.24 -10.16 -1.84
CA TRP A 30 8.69 -10.31 -1.70
C TRP A 30 9.31 -10.94 -2.94
N LYS A 31 8.71 -12.01 -3.45
CA LYS A 31 9.18 -12.65 -4.68
C LYS A 31 8.96 -11.74 -5.88
N LEU A 32 7.84 -11.01 -5.91
CA LEU A 32 7.58 -10.01 -6.95
C LEU A 32 8.68 -8.94 -6.98
N GLU A 33 9.08 -8.41 -5.83
CA GLU A 33 10.14 -7.39 -5.73
C GLU A 33 11.47 -7.92 -6.26
N GLU A 34 11.87 -9.12 -5.85
CA GLU A 34 13.08 -9.79 -6.34
C GLU A 34 13.07 -9.90 -7.88
N ARG A 35 11.96 -10.36 -8.45
CA ARG A 35 11.82 -10.54 -9.90
C ARG A 35 11.86 -9.20 -10.64
N LEU A 36 11.22 -8.16 -10.11
CA LEU A 36 11.22 -6.84 -10.73
C LEU A 36 12.59 -6.16 -10.65
N LYS A 37 13.29 -6.26 -9.53
CA LYS A 37 14.67 -5.74 -9.40
C LYS A 37 15.62 -6.43 -10.38
N ALA A 38 15.47 -7.73 -10.57
CA ALA A 38 16.26 -8.49 -11.55
C ALA A 38 15.95 -8.09 -13.00
N ALA A 39 14.68 -7.90 -13.34
CA ALA A 39 14.26 -7.55 -14.70
C ALA A 39 14.52 -6.07 -15.06
N PHE A 40 14.47 -5.17 -14.07
CA PHE A 40 14.56 -3.72 -14.25
C PHE A 40 15.68 -3.13 -13.38
N SER A 41 16.91 -3.56 -13.60
CA SER A 41 18.09 -3.16 -12.80
C SER A 41 18.35 -1.64 -12.75
N THR A 42 17.84 -0.87 -13.71
CA THR A 42 17.96 0.59 -13.77
C THR A 42 16.84 1.34 -13.06
N HIS A 43 15.82 0.63 -12.56
CA HIS A 43 14.66 1.22 -11.90
C HIS A 43 14.80 1.14 -10.39
N THR A 44 14.32 2.18 -9.70
CA THR A 44 14.09 2.10 -8.26
C THR A 44 12.72 1.46 -8.04
N ILE A 45 12.70 0.20 -7.59
CA ILE A 45 11.48 -0.55 -7.29
C ILE A 45 11.14 -0.40 -5.81
N ARG A 46 9.89 -0.03 -5.50
CA ARG A 46 9.32 -0.05 -4.15
C ARG A 46 8.02 -0.85 -4.18
N ILE A 47 7.87 -1.78 -3.25
CA ILE A 47 6.64 -2.55 -3.11
C ILE A 47 6.14 -2.46 -1.68
N ASP A 48 4.89 -2.05 -1.50
CA ASP A 48 4.18 -2.04 -0.23
C ASP A 48 3.15 -3.16 -0.21
N VAL A 49 2.98 -3.80 0.96
CA VAL A 49 1.97 -4.86 1.18
C VAL A 49 0.89 -4.35 2.12
N ASP A 50 -0.36 -4.39 1.66
CA ASP A 50 -1.55 -4.11 2.47
C ASP A 50 -2.61 -5.19 2.21
N GLY A 51 -2.27 -6.40 2.63
CA GLY A 51 -3.22 -7.51 2.72
C GLY A 51 -3.91 -7.53 4.07
N LEU A 52 -5.24 -7.69 4.08
CA LEU A 52 -6.03 -7.83 5.31
C LEU A 52 -6.83 -9.15 5.29
N PRO A 53 -6.46 -10.16 6.10
CA PRO A 53 -7.23 -11.40 6.20
C PRO A 53 -8.71 -11.14 6.50
N GLY A 54 -9.59 -11.83 5.77
CA GLY A 54 -11.05 -11.67 5.90
C GLY A 54 -11.63 -10.43 5.20
N ASP A 55 -10.82 -9.59 4.57
CA ASP A 55 -11.35 -8.46 3.80
C ASP A 55 -12.15 -8.94 2.57
N LEU A 56 -13.25 -8.25 2.31
CA LEU A 56 -14.19 -8.54 1.24
C LEU A 56 -14.35 -7.31 0.34
N VAL A 57 -14.55 -7.56 -0.94
CA VAL A 57 -14.69 -6.51 -1.95
C VAL A 57 -16.03 -5.76 -1.81
N ASN A 58 -17.08 -6.43 -1.35
CA ASN A 58 -18.38 -5.79 -1.13
C ASN A 58 -18.34 -4.81 0.05
N SER A 59 -19.24 -3.83 0.04
CA SER A 59 -19.41 -2.91 1.16
C SER A 59 -20.88 -2.53 1.24
N PRO A 60 -21.65 -3.00 2.25
CA PRO A 60 -21.29 -3.90 3.37
C PRO A 60 -21.22 -5.41 2.98
N PRO A 61 -20.60 -6.29 3.80
CA PRO A 61 -19.90 -6.07 5.07
C PRO A 61 -18.37 -5.88 4.96
N GLY A 62 -17.79 -5.92 3.76
CA GLY A 62 -16.36 -5.68 3.55
C GLY A 62 -15.96 -4.21 3.66
N ARG A 63 -14.66 -3.95 3.49
CA ARG A 63 -14.02 -2.64 3.70
C ARG A 63 -12.93 -2.32 2.68
N PHE A 64 -12.92 -3.06 1.57
CA PHE A 64 -11.89 -2.95 0.53
C PHE A 64 -11.78 -1.52 -0.03
N LEU A 65 -12.88 -0.92 -0.49
CA LEU A 65 -12.86 0.41 -1.09
C LEU A 65 -12.42 1.51 -0.11
N PRO A 66 -12.99 1.64 1.10
CA PRO A 66 -12.52 2.61 2.09
C PRO A 66 -11.02 2.49 2.44
N ARG A 67 -10.50 1.26 2.55
CA ARG A 67 -9.06 1.01 2.80
C ARG A 67 -8.20 1.46 1.61
N LEU A 68 -8.62 1.13 0.39
CA LEU A 68 -7.90 1.51 -0.83
C LEU A 68 -7.84 3.04 -0.97
N GLU A 69 -8.97 3.72 -0.77
CA GLU A 69 -9.04 5.18 -0.79
C GLU A 69 -8.09 5.80 0.24
N GLN A 70 -8.03 5.24 1.45
CA GLN A 70 -7.11 5.72 2.48
C GLN A 70 -5.64 5.59 2.08
N LYS A 71 -5.26 4.50 1.38
CA LYS A 71 -3.88 4.28 0.91
C LYS A 71 -3.51 5.13 -0.30
N CYS A 72 -4.46 5.40 -1.18
CA CYS A 72 -4.25 6.21 -2.38
C CYS A 72 -4.49 7.71 -2.15
N LYS A 73 -4.87 8.13 -0.94
CA LYS A 73 -5.01 9.55 -0.61
C LYS A 73 -3.68 10.27 -0.86
N PRO A 74 -3.67 11.36 -1.64
CA PRO A 74 -2.48 12.17 -1.78
C PRO A 74 -2.06 12.66 -0.38
N PRO A 75 -0.73 12.82 -0.13
CA PRO A 75 -0.27 13.38 1.13
C PRO A 75 -0.99 14.71 1.35
N SER A 76 -1.62 14.86 2.51
CA SER A 76 -2.32 16.10 2.85
C SER A 76 -1.32 17.24 2.73
N VAL A 77 -1.53 18.11 1.74
CA VAL A 77 -0.75 19.34 1.61
C VAL A 77 -0.97 20.09 2.92
N ARG A 78 0.09 20.20 3.73
CA ARG A 78 0.06 21.09 4.89
C ARG A 78 -0.03 22.49 4.33
N HIS A 79 -1.24 23.02 4.20
CA HIS A 79 -1.42 24.45 4.11
C HIS A 79 -0.89 25.01 5.43
N SER A 80 0.35 25.51 5.44
CA SER A 80 0.80 26.43 6.47
C SER A 80 -0.19 27.59 6.46
N LEU A 81 -1.06 27.66 7.47
CA LEU A 81 -1.87 28.84 7.68
C LEU A 81 -0.92 30.04 7.79
N PRO A 82 -1.11 31.12 7.02
CA PRO A 82 -0.31 32.32 7.20
C PRO A 82 -0.53 32.84 8.63
N ALA A 83 0.55 33.27 9.28
CA ALA A 83 0.61 33.73 10.67
C ALA A 83 -0.17 35.05 10.95
N SER A 84 -1.15 35.39 10.12
CA SER A 84 -1.86 36.68 10.16
C SER A 84 -3.21 36.62 10.87
N VAL A 85 -3.72 35.44 11.24
CA VAL A 85 -5.01 35.31 11.94
C VAL A 85 -4.77 35.12 13.44
N LEU A 86 -4.14 36.12 14.05
CA LEU A 86 -4.06 36.23 15.51
C LEU A 86 -4.03 37.71 15.90
N HIS A 87 -4.89 38.54 15.32
CA HIS A 87 -5.27 39.86 15.83
C HIS A 87 -6.64 40.25 15.27
N ARG A 88 -7.70 39.94 16.02
CA ARG A 88 -8.83 40.81 16.39
C ARG A 88 -9.96 39.99 16.97
#